data_AF-A0A6C0I6F4-F1
#
_entry.id   AF-A0A6C0I6F4-F1
#
_cell.length_a   1.000
_cell.length_b   1.000
_cell.length_c   1.000
_cell.angle_alpha   90.00
_cell.angle_beta   90.00
_cell.angle_gamma   90.00
#
_symmetry.space_group_name_H-M   'P 1'
#
loop_
_entity.id
_entity.type
_entity.pdbx_description
1 polymer ?
#
loop_
_entity_poly.entity_id
_entity_poly.type
_entity_poly.pdbx_seq_one_letter_code
_entity_poly.pdbx_strand_id
1 'polypeptide(L)'
;MTQKEHEHACALRIKAHYSNVNVSLQDAEPYALYRANDIANALKLINIRSITRTYDFSEKCCQQTPTKGGNQLVCHLTHKGLEKLLSASRSSESMKMNELLGMEIARKWFPCIELDVVTNLLSAFRSENICRQFACDKYRIDLYFIEYKIAVECDELHHMSETNKTKDEMRETVLKQNLHCEFIRFNPFDPQFNVFELIGKIHFAITEKLKTK
;
A
#
# COMPACT_ATOMS: atom_id res chain seq x y z
N MET A 1 31.26 -6.97 -2.50
CA MET A 1 30.55 -6.23 -3.56
C MET A 1 30.82 -4.76 -3.34
N THR A 2 31.41 -4.09 -4.33
CA THR A 2 31.66 -2.64 -4.30
C THR A 2 30.34 -1.87 -4.44
N GLN A 3 30.34 -0.58 -4.10
CA GLN A 3 29.14 0.27 -4.25
C GLN A 3 28.66 0.31 -5.72
N LYS A 4 29.59 0.43 -6.67
CA LYS A 4 29.29 0.38 -8.10
C LYS A 4 28.61 -0.93 -8.51
N GLU A 5 29.20 -2.07 -8.13
CA GLU A 5 28.62 -3.39 -8.44
C GLU A 5 27.22 -3.54 -7.85
N HIS A 6 27.01 -3.04 -6.63
CA HIS A 6 25.71 -3.06 -5.98
C HIS A 6 24.68 -2.20 -6.73
N GLU A 7 24.99 -0.93 -7.01
CA GLU A 7 24.08 -0.03 -7.72
C GLU A 7 23.74 -0.53 -9.13
N HIS A 8 24.73 -1.09 -9.84
CA HIS A 8 24.51 -1.72 -11.16
C HIS A 8 23.59 -2.93 -11.06
N ALA A 9 23.84 -3.83 -10.11
CA ALA A 9 22.98 -5.00 -9.89
C ALA A 9 21.54 -4.61 -9.55
N CYS A 10 21.36 -3.58 -8.71
CA CYS A 10 20.05 -3.00 -8.38
C CYS A 10 19.34 -2.46 -9.63
N ALA A 11 20.02 -1.65 -10.44
CA ALA A 11 19.47 -1.09 -11.66
C ALA A 11 19.05 -2.16 -12.67
N LEU A 12 19.85 -3.21 -12.83
CA LEU A 12 19.53 -4.34 -13.71
C LEU A 12 18.33 -5.14 -13.22
N ARG A 13 18.21 -5.38 -11.91
CA ARG A 13 17.04 -6.04 -11.30
C ARG A 13 15.76 -5.23 -11.53
N ILE A 14 15.81 -3.91 -11.34
CA ILE A 14 14.68 -3.02 -11.60
C ILE A 14 14.30 -3.05 -13.08
N LYS A 15 15.28 -2.92 -13.99
CA LYS A 15 15.03 -2.97 -15.45
C LYS A 15 14.41 -4.28 -15.91
N ALA A 16 14.87 -5.40 -15.34
CA ALA A 16 14.34 -6.72 -15.66
C ALA A 16 12.88 -6.89 -15.23
N HIS A 17 12.50 -6.33 -14.08
CA HIS A 17 11.13 -6.39 -13.57
C HIS A 17 10.20 -5.37 -14.24
N TYR A 18 10.67 -4.12 -14.36
CA TYR A 18 9.95 -3.00 -14.97
C TYR A 18 10.57 -2.68 -16.33
N SER A 19 10.17 -3.40 -17.37
CA SER A 19 10.76 -3.31 -18.72
C SER A 19 10.69 -1.90 -19.32
N ASN A 20 9.70 -1.10 -18.92
CA ASN A 20 9.49 0.29 -19.32
C ASN A 20 10.36 1.30 -18.55
N VAL A 21 11.04 0.91 -17.48
CA VAL A 21 11.95 1.78 -16.73
C VAL A 21 13.28 1.88 -17.46
N ASN A 22 13.70 3.08 -17.84
CA ASN A 22 15.03 3.28 -18.41
C ASN A 22 16.06 3.55 -17.31
N VAL A 23 17.18 2.83 -17.37
CA VAL A 23 18.32 2.96 -16.46
C VAL A 23 19.60 3.19 -17.25
N SER A 24 20.49 4.01 -16.71
CA SER A 24 21.83 4.26 -17.26
C SER A 24 22.88 3.86 -16.24
N LEU A 25 23.81 3.00 -16.65
CA LEU A 25 24.94 2.56 -15.82
C LEU A 25 26.17 3.41 -16.15
N GLN A 26 26.91 3.82 -15.13
CA GLN A 26 28.08 4.69 -15.27
C GLN A 26 29.27 4.14 -14.49
N ASP A 27 30.48 4.47 -14.95
CA ASP A 27 31.73 4.06 -14.29
C ASP A 27 32.14 4.98 -13.13
N ALA A 28 31.60 6.19 -13.10
CA ALA A 28 31.79 7.18 -12.04
C ALA A 28 30.46 7.51 -11.37
N GLU A 29 30.51 8.09 -10.17
CA GLU A 29 29.30 8.50 -9.46
C GLU A 29 28.52 9.59 -10.22
N PRO A 30 27.18 9.49 -10.25
CA PRO A 30 26.35 8.40 -9.71
C PRO A 30 26.42 7.12 -10.57
N TYR A 31 26.68 5.94 -9.98
CA TYR A 31 26.94 4.71 -10.73
C TYR A 31 25.71 4.16 -11.47
N ALA A 32 24.51 4.46 -10.98
CA ALA A 32 23.25 4.17 -11.66
C ALA A 32 22.30 5.38 -11.66
N LEU A 33 21.66 5.59 -12.81
CA LEU A 33 20.63 6.60 -13.00
C LEU A 33 19.32 5.96 -13.45
N TYR A 34 18.22 6.44 -12.89
CA TYR A 34 16.87 5.95 -13.14
C TYR A 34 16.03 7.06 -13.73
N ARG A 35 15.47 6.90 -14.92
CA ARG A 35 14.65 7.95 -15.54
C ARG A 35 13.43 8.22 -14.67
N ALA A 36 13.34 9.45 -14.13
CA ALA A 36 12.37 9.78 -13.09
C ALA A 36 10.93 9.51 -13.56
N ASN A 37 10.60 9.90 -14.79
CA ASN A 37 9.25 9.71 -15.32
C ASN A 37 8.84 8.24 -15.44
N ASP A 38 9.78 7.33 -15.72
CA ASP A 38 9.46 5.91 -15.84
C ASP A 38 9.26 5.28 -14.45
N ILE A 39 10.07 5.69 -13.48
CA ILE A 39 9.87 5.34 -12.07
C ILE A 39 8.50 5.83 -11.59
N ALA A 40 8.13 7.07 -11.92
CA ALA A 40 6.81 7.62 -11.59
C ALA A 40 5.69 6.73 -12.13
N ASN A 41 5.79 6.32 -13.40
CA ASN A 41 4.81 5.44 -14.04
C ASN A 41 4.75 4.06 -13.37
N ALA A 42 5.91 3.45 -13.08
CA ALA A 42 5.98 2.17 -12.38
C ALA A 42 5.32 2.23 -11.00
N LEU A 43 5.54 3.33 -10.26
CA LEU A 43 4.97 3.55 -8.95
C LEU A 43 3.54 4.14 -8.98
N LYS A 44 2.96 4.38 -10.17
CA LYS A 44 1.66 5.04 -10.38
C LYS A 44 1.57 6.43 -9.73
N LEU A 45 2.68 7.18 -9.75
CA LEU A 45 2.77 8.54 -9.23
C LEU A 45 2.40 9.57 -10.29
N ILE A 46 1.46 10.45 -9.96
CA ILE A 46 0.91 11.45 -10.89
C ILE A 46 1.78 12.72 -10.96
N ASN A 47 2.58 13.01 -9.93
CA ASN A 47 3.32 14.28 -9.84
C ASN A 47 4.75 14.13 -9.28
N ILE A 48 5.60 13.40 -10.00
CA ILE A 48 7.00 13.21 -9.57
C ILE A 48 7.81 14.51 -9.52
N ARG A 49 7.49 15.50 -10.37
CA ARG A 49 8.21 16.78 -10.36
C ARG A 49 8.01 17.54 -9.06
N SER A 50 6.79 17.53 -8.52
CA SER A 50 6.52 18.17 -7.23
C SER A 50 7.25 17.44 -6.09
N ILE A 51 7.20 16.10 -6.10
CA ILE A 51 7.84 15.25 -5.08
C ILE A 51 9.36 15.48 -5.05
N THR A 52 9.99 15.52 -6.22
CA THR A 52 11.45 15.64 -6.38
C THR A 52 11.93 17.08 -6.41
N ARG A 53 11.05 18.08 -6.20
CA ARG A 53 11.40 19.50 -6.32
C ARG A 53 12.55 19.90 -5.40
N THR A 54 12.54 19.39 -4.17
CA THR A 54 13.52 19.69 -3.12
C THR A 54 14.78 18.84 -3.20
N TYR A 55 14.89 17.94 -4.18
CA TYR A 55 16.04 17.05 -4.29
C TYR A 55 17.27 17.83 -4.76
N ASP A 56 18.42 17.51 -4.20
CA ASP A 56 19.71 18.09 -4.57
C ASP A 56 20.42 17.29 -5.67
N PHE A 57 21.64 17.70 -6.03
CA PHE A 57 22.45 17.07 -7.07
C PHE A 57 22.93 15.66 -6.72
N SER A 58 22.95 15.28 -5.44
CA SER A 58 23.26 13.92 -4.99
C SER A 58 22.07 12.98 -5.16
N GLU A 59 20.86 13.53 -5.31
CA GLU A 59 19.60 12.79 -5.36
C GLU A 59 18.99 12.77 -6.78
N LYS A 60 19.21 13.81 -7.58
CA LYS A 60 18.77 13.85 -8.98
C LYS A 60 19.77 14.58 -9.87
N CYS A 61 19.78 14.22 -11.13
CA CYS A 61 20.50 14.96 -12.16
C CYS A 61 19.68 15.02 -13.45
N CYS A 62 20.00 15.98 -14.30
CA CYS A 62 19.37 16.14 -15.60
C CYS A 62 20.39 15.84 -16.70
N GLN A 63 20.04 14.95 -17.64
CA GLN A 63 20.91 14.58 -18.75
C GLN A 63 20.22 14.91 -20.08
N GLN A 64 20.99 15.37 -21.06
CA GLN A 64 20.47 15.53 -22.41
C GLN A 64 20.20 14.16 -23.01
N THR A 65 18.98 13.95 -23.48
CA THR A 65 18.56 12.71 -24.13
C THR A 65 18.01 13.05 -25.52
N PRO A 66 18.49 12.39 -26.59
CA PRO A 66 17.89 12.54 -27.91
C PRO A 66 16.48 11.96 -27.90
N THR A 67 15.51 12.78 -28.28
CA THR A 67 14.11 12.37 -28.43
C THR A 67 13.65 12.63 -29.87
N LYS A 68 12.47 12.15 -30.23
CA LYS A 68 11.86 12.44 -31.55
C LYS A 68 11.70 13.95 -31.82
N GLY A 69 11.60 14.76 -30.77
CA GLY A 69 11.50 16.22 -30.87
C GLY A 69 12.83 16.96 -30.69
N GLY A 70 13.97 16.26 -30.84
CA GLY A 70 15.31 16.79 -30.60
C GLY A 70 15.86 16.48 -29.20
N ASN A 71 16.98 17.11 -28.85
CA ASN A 71 17.61 16.89 -27.54
C ASN A 71 16.78 17.57 -26.45
N GLN A 72 16.31 16.77 -25.49
CA GLN A 72 15.57 17.26 -24.34
C GLN A 72 16.34 16.98 -23.06
N LEU A 73 16.20 17.87 -22.09
CA LEU A 73 16.76 17.67 -20.76
C LEU A 73 15.84 16.75 -19.95
N VAL A 74 16.32 15.55 -19.63
CA VAL A 74 15.55 14.51 -18.94
C VAL A 74 16.07 14.34 -17.52
N CYS A 75 15.15 14.41 -16.56
CA CYS A 75 15.44 14.19 -15.14
C CYS A 75 15.62 12.71 -14.83
N HIS A 76 16.71 12.40 -14.12
CA HIS A 76 17.05 11.09 -13.60
C HIS A 76 17.25 11.18 -12.08
N LEU A 77 16.85 10.12 -11.38
CA LEU A 77 17.16 9.91 -9.98
C LEU A 77 18.48 9.16 -9.87
N THR A 78 19.31 9.52 -8.89
CA THR A 78 20.43 8.68 -8.47
C THR A 78 19.91 7.51 -7.64
N HIS A 79 20.77 6.55 -7.27
CA HIS A 79 20.41 5.50 -6.34
C HIS A 79 19.84 6.07 -5.02
N LYS A 80 20.56 7.01 -4.40
CA LYS A 80 20.13 7.75 -3.20
C LYS A 80 18.79 8.47 -3.38
N GLY A 81 18.58 9.11 -4.52
CA GLY A 81 17.31 9.78 -4.82
C GLY A 81 16.15 8.81 -4.95
N LEU A 82 16.39 7.63 -5.52
CA LEU A 82 15.38 6.58 -5.62
C LEU A 82 15.02 6.00 -4.25
N GLU A 83 16.01 5.75 -3.39
CA GLU A 83 15.77 5.32 -1.98
C GLU A 83 14.92 6.35 -1.22
N LYS A 84 15.25 7.64 -1.35
CA LYS A 84 14.48 8.74 -0.74
C LYS A 84 13.05 8.81 -1.27
N LEU A 85 12.84 8.53 -2.56
CA LEU A 85 11.50 8.49 -3.15
C LEU A 85 10.68 7.31 -2.59
N LEU A 86 11.29 6.13 -2.54
CA LEU A 86 10.60 4.91 -2.14
C LEU A 86 10.30 4.86 -0.64
N SER A 87 11.20 5.38 0.20
CA SER A 87 10.98 5.52 1.64
C SER A 87 9.80 6.42 1.99
N ALA A 88 9.45 7.38 1.12
CA ALA A 88 8.27 8.22 1.27
C ALA A 88 7.01 7.65 0.59
N SER A 89 7.15 6.65 -0.27
CA SER A 89 6.05 6.15 -1.11
C SER A 89 5.26 5.04 -0.43
N ARG A 90 3.93 5.23 -0.38
CA ARG A 90 2.95 4.29 0.22
C ARG A 90 2.48 3.20 -0.74
N SER A 91 2.93 3.18 -2.00
CA SER A 91 2.40 2.23 -2.97
C SER A 91 2.92 0.80 -2.76
N SER A 92 2.10 -0.21 -3.09
CA SER A 92 2.55 -1.61 -3.10
C SER A 92 3.72 -1.83 -4.07
N GLU A 93 3.76 -1.08 -5.17
CA GLU A 93 4.86 -1.07 -6.13
C GLU A 93 6.17 -0.56 -5.49
N SER A 94 6.08 0.36 -4.52
CA SER A 94 7.24 0.83 -3.75
C SER A 94 7.90 -0.32 -2.99
N MET A 95 7.09 -1.20 -2.38
CA MET A 95 7.60 -2.37 -1.65
C MET A 95 8.39 -3.29 -2.58
N LYS A 96 7.85 -3.57 -3.77
CA LYS A 96 8.54 -4.44 -4.73
C LYS A 96 9.82 -3.81 -5.24
N MET A 97 9.80 -2.50 -5.52
CA MET A 97 10.99 -1.79 -5.98
C MET A 97 12.08 -1.72 -4.90
N ASN A 98 11.71 -1.56 -3.62
CA ASN A 98 12.64 -1.64 -2.48
C ASN A 98 13.32 -3.02 -2.36
N GLU A 99 12.56 -4.10 -2.55
CA GLU A 99 13.13 -5.47 -2.59
C GLU A 99 14.15 -5.61 -3.73
N LEU A 100 13.85 -5.06 -4.90
CA LEU A 100 14.75 -5.06 -6.06
C LEU A 100 15.99 -4.18 -5.86
N LEU A 101 15.92 -3.15 -5.01
CA LEU A 101 17.08 -2.39 -4.54
C LEU A 101 17.90 -3.15 -3.49
N GLY A 102 17.39 -4.27 -2.97
CA GLY A 102 18.05 -4.99 -1.87
C GLY A 102 17.95 -4.26 -0.53
N MET A 103 16.96 -3.36 -0.37
CA MET A 103 16.68 -2.74 0.91
C MET A 103 15.91 -3.72 1.80
N GLU A 104 16.48 -4.05 2.96
CA GLU A 104 15.73 -4.75 4.01
C GLU A 104 14.75 -3.78 4.66
N ILE A 105 13.49 -3.82 4.23
CA ILE A 105 12.45 -3.04 4.87
C ILE A 105 12.04 -3.74 6.17
N ALA A 106 12.62 -3.32 7.30
CA ALA A 106 12.31 -3.88 8.62
C ALA A 106 10.84 -3.73 9.04
N ARG A 107 10.07 -2.87 8.37
CA ARG A 107 8.64 -2.66 8.61
C ARG A 107 7.87 -2.84 7.30
N LYS A 108 6.90 -3.75 7.30
CA LYS A 108 5.89 -3.84 6.22
C LYS A 108 5.12 -2.51 6.23
N TRP A 109 5.46 -1.60 5.32
CA TRP A 109 4.95 -0.23 5.35
C TRP A 109 3.57 -0.18 4.72
N PHE A 110 2.50 -0.23 5.53
CA PHE A 110 1.16 -0.35 4.99
C PHE A 110 0.70 0.95 4.29
N PRO A 111 0.17 0.85 3.04
CA PRO A 111 -0.27 1.99 2.24
C PRO A 111 -1.31 2.91 2.91
N CYS A 112 -2.19 2.33 3.73
CA CYS A 112 -3.22 3.02 4.50
C CYS A 112 -3.49 2.26 5.82
N ILE A 113 -3.98 2.99 6.83
CA ILE A 113 -4.24 2.46 8.17
C ILE A 113 -5.29 1.35 8.17
N GLU A 114 -6.29 1.43 7.31
CA GLU A 114 -7.29 0.37 7.11
C GLU A 114 -6.62 -0.93 6.66
N LEU A 115 -5.78 -0.87 5.61
CA LEU A 115 -5.09 -2.04 5.08
C LEU A 115 -4.10 -2.64 6.09
N ASP A 116 -3.50 -1.81 6.94
CA ASP A 116 -2.69 -2.27 8.08
C ASP A 116 -3.55 -3.10 9.05
N VAL A 117 -4.64 -2.53 9.56
CA VAL A 117 -5.55 -3.22 10.49
C VAL A 117 -6.09 -4.51 9.87
N VAL A 118 -6.59 -4.46 8.64
CA VAL A 118 -7.10 -5.63 7.92
C VAL A 118 -6.03 -6.72 7.78
N THR A 119 -4.78 -6.34 7.48
CA THR A 119 -3.68 -7.32 7.38
C THR A 119 -3.35 -7.94 8.73
N ASN A 120 -3.33 -7.15 9.81
CA ASN A 120 -3.10 -7.65 11.17
C ASN A 120 -4.21 -8.64 11.58
N LEU A 121 -5.47 -8.34 11.26
CA LEU A 121 -6.60 -9.24 11.51
C LEU A 121 -6.45 -10.56 10.74
N LEU A 122 -6.14 -10.52 9.45
CA LEU A 122 -5.93 -11.74 8.64
C LEU A 122 -4.77 -12.58 9.17
N SER A 123 -3.72 -11.95 9.68
CA SER A 123 -2.59 -12.65 10.28
C SER A 123 -2.97 -13.30 11.62
N ALA A 124 -3.73 -12.59 12.47
CA ALA A 124 -4.16 -13.08 13.77
C ALA A 124 -5.13 -14.27 13.64
N PHE A 125 -6.00 -14.25 12.63
CA PHE A 125 -7.03 -15.25 12.39
C PHE A 125 -6.75 -16.10 11.14
N ARG A 126 -5.47 -16.38 10.85
CA ARG A 126 -5.04 -17.10 9.64
C ARG A 126 -5.61 -18.51 9.47
N SER A 127 -6.09 -19.13 10.55
CA SER A 127 -6.73 -20.45 10.56
C SER A 127 -8.21 -20.38 10.19
N GLU A 128 -8.80 -19.20 10.24
CA GLU A 128 -10.24 -19.01 10.05
C GLU A 128 -10.58 -18.80 8.56
N ASN A 129 -11.77 -19.21 8.17
CA ASN A 129 -12.29 -18.96 6.83
C ASN A 129 -12.83 -17.52 6.70
N ILE A 130 -11.95 -16.62 6.25
CA ILE A 130 -12.21 -15.17 6.14
C ILE A 130 -12.25 -14.73 4.68
N CYS A 131 -13.31 -14.02 4.30
CA CYS A 131 -13.42 -13.37 2.99
C CYS A 131 -13.20 -11.87 3.10
N ARG A 132 -12.27 -11.32 2.31
CA ARG A 132 -12.09 -9.86 2.17
C ARG A 132 -13.05 -9.30 1.14
N GLN A 133 -13.54 -8.08 1.38
CA GLN A 133 -14.46 -7.38 0.46
C GLN A 133 -15.64 -8.26 0.04
N PHE A 134 -16.23 -8.96 1.02
CA PHE A 134 -17.32 -9.89 0.78
C PHE A 134 -18.51 -9.15 0.20
N ALA A 135 -18.94 -9.57 -1.00
CA ALA A 135 -20.06 -8.95 -1.70
C ALA A 135 -21.38 -9.53 -1.20
N CYS A 136 -22.31 -8.66 -0.80
CA CYS A 136 -23.68 -9.01 -0.47
C CYS A 136 -24.60 -7.97 -1.13
N ASP A 137 -25.36 -8.42 -2.13
CA ASP A 137 -26.16 -7.56 -3.00
C ASP A 137 -25.32 -6.43 -3.63
N LYS A 138 -25.68 -5.18 -3.32
CA LYS A 138 -24.98 -3.97 -3.79
C LYS A 138 -23.90 -3.47 -2.82
N TYR A 139 -23.70 -4.16 -1.70
CA TYR A 139 -22.79 -3.76 -0.63
C TYR A 139 -21.57 -4.67 -0.56
N ARG A 140 -20.51 -4.15 0.07
CA ARG A 140 -19.29 -4.89 0.35
C ARG A 140 -18.94 -4.72 1.82
N ILE A 141 -18.56 -5.84 2.44
CA ILE A 141 -18.09 -5.92 3.82
C ILE A 141 -16.57 -6.09 3.78
N ASP A 142 -15.81 -5.31 4.54
CA ASP A 142 -14.34 -5.32 4.47
C ASP A 142 -13.74 -6.69 4.80
N LEU A 143 -14.23 -7.31 5.88
CA LEU A 143 -13.86 -8.65 6.31
C LEU A 143 -15.09 -9.43 6.80
N TYR A 144 -15.27 -10.64 6.29
CA TYR A 144 -16.37 -11.52 6.69
C TYR A 144 -15.85 -12.90 7.12
N PHE A 145 -16.08 -13.26 8.37
CA PHE A 145 -15.79 -14.58 8.93
C PHE A 145 -16.97 -15.51 8.64
N ILE A 146 -16.82 -16.34 7.61
CA ILE A 146 -17.92 -17.05 6.97
C ILE A 146 -18.61 -18.01 7.96
N GLU A 147 -17.82 -18.80 8.68
CA GLU A 147 -18.34 -19.86 9.56
C GLU A 147 -19.08 -19.33 10.79
N TYR A 148 -18.69 -18.15 11.26
CA TYR A 148 -19.23 -17.53 12.47
C TYR A 148 -20.31 -16.49 12.15
N LYS A 149 -20.49 -16.16 10.86
CA LYS A 149 -21.32 -15.07 10.38
C LYS A 149 -20.99 -13.77 11.12
N ILE A 150 -19.71 -13.37 11.09
CA ILE A 150 -19.25 -12.11 11.70
C ILE A 150 -18.75 -11.20 10.58
N ALA A 151 -19.35 -10.02 10.46
CA ALA A 151 -18.94 -8.94 9.59
C ALA A 151 -18.08 -7.94 10.38
N VAL A 152 -16.91 -7.59 9.85
CA VAL A 152 -16.00 -6.59 10.42
C VAL A 152 -15.80 -5.48 9.41
N GLU A 153 -16.06 -4.23 9.81
CA GLU A 153 -15.98 -3.05 8.94
C GLU A 153 -15.18 -1.91 9.56
N CYS A 154 -14.48 -1.19 8.70
CA CYS A 154 -13.74 0.01 9.03
C CYS A 154 -14.62 1.25 8.82
N ASP A 155 -14.90 1.98 9.89
CA ASP A 155 -15.61 3.26 9.85
C ASP A 155 -14.62 4.38 9.52
N GLU A 156 -14.47 4.70 8.24
CA GLU A 156 -13.65 5.85 7.81
C GLU A 156 -14.32 7.20 8.19
N LEU A 157 -13.52 8.24 8.40
CA LEU A 157 -13.97 9.60 8.76
C LEU A 157 -14.93 10.27 7.74
N HIS A 158 -15.20 9.64 6.59
CA HIS A 158 -16.07 10.14 5.52
C HIS A 158 -17.58 9.99 5.80
N HIS A 159 -17.98 9.51 6.99
CA HIS A 159 -19.39 9.32 7.37
C HIS A 159 -20.02 10.47 8.21
N MET A 160 -19.38 11.64 8.32
CA MET A 160 -19.86 12.71 9.21
C MET A 160 -21.10 13.50 8.71
N SER A 161 -21.55 13.32 7.46
CA SER A 161 -22.78 13.97 6.98
C SER A 161 -24.03 13.18 7.38
N GLU A 162 -25.09 13.89 7.78
CA GLU A 162 -26.39 13.30 8.18
C GLU A 162 -26.91 12.29 7.14
N THR A 163 -26.76 12.59 5.85
CA THR A 163 -27.21 11.75 4.74
C THR A 163 -26.45 10.43 4.63
N ASN A 164 -25.19 10.36 5.07
CA ASN A 164 -24.39 9.14 5.04
C ASN A 164 -24.74 8.22 6.21
N LYS A 165 -25.14 8.77 7.37
CA LYS A 165 -25.59 7.97 8.53
C LYS A 165 -26.82 7.15 8.22
N THR A 166 -27.87 7.75 7.66
CA THR A 166 -29.12 7.04 7.33
C THR A 166 -28.90 5.94 6.28
N LYS A 167 -28.02 6.19 5.31
CA LYS A 167 -27.65 5.17 4.31
C LYS A 167 -26.87 4.01 4.91
N ASP A 168 -26.03 4.28 5.91
CA ASP A 168 -25.28 3.26 6.62
C ASP A 168 -26.15 2.41 7.54
N GLU A 169 -27.11 3.01 8.24
CA GLU A 169 -28.09 2.27 9.04
C GLU A 169 -28.95 1.34 8.17
N MET A 170 -29.41 1.82 7.01
CA MET A 170 -30.12 0.98 6.04
C MET A 170 -29.23 -0.14 5.51
N ARG A 171 -27.97 0.15 5.19
CA ARG A 171 -26.98 -0.83 4.71
C ARG A 171 -26.75 -1.93 5.75
N GLU A 172 -26.47 -1.56 6.99
CA GLU A 172 -26.25 -2.50 8.09
C GLU A 172 -27.51 -3.36 8.34
N THR A 173 -28.69 -2.75 8.28
CA THR A 173 -29.97 -3.47 8.43
C THR A 173 -30.16 -4.52 7.34
N VAL A 174 -29.95 -4.15 6.07
CA VAL A 174 -30.06 -5.09 4.93
C VAL A 174 -29.06 -6.23 5.06
N LEU A 175 -27.80 -5.93 5.40
CA LEU A 175 -26.77 -6.95 5.55
C LEU A 175 -27.05 -7.89 6.73
N LYS A 176 -27.51 -7.35 7.88
CA LYS A 176 -27.94 -8.17 9.02
C LYS A 176 -29.12 -9.06 8.69
N GLN A 177 -30.09 -8.57 7.92
CA GLN A 177 -31.24 -9.36 7.48
C GLN A 177 -30.83 -10.48 6.52
N ASN A 178 -29.95 -10.20 5.55
CA ASN A 178 -29.59 -11.16 4.51
C ASN A 178 -28.58 -12.22 4.99
N LEU A 179 -27.61 -11.81 5.83
CA LEU A 179 -26.53 -12.69 6.28
C LEU A 179 -26.76 -13.27 7.67
N HIS A 180 -27.71 -12.73 8.44
CA HIS A 180 -27.92 -13.06 9.86
C HIS A 180 -26.61 -13.01 10.65
N CYS A 181 -25.83 -11.96 10.42
CA CYS A 181 -24.47 -11.82 10.93
C CYS A 181 -24.38 -10.84 12.09
N GLU A 182 -23.36 -11.02 12.92
CA GLU A 182 -22.93 -10.07 13.93
C GLU A 182 -22.02 -9.02 13.28
N PHE A 183 -22.20 -7.74 13.63
CA PHE A 183 -21.42 -6.64 13.09
C PHE A 183 -20.44 -6.08 14.12
N ILE A 184 -19.18 -6.02 13.76
CA ILE A 184 -18.11 -5.39 14.54
C ILE A 184 -17.52 -4.26 13.71
N ARG A 185 -17.81 -3.02 14.10
CA ARG A 185 -17.26 -1.83 13.45
C ARG A 185 -16.09 -1.29 14.28
N PHE A 186 -15.09 -0.71 13.62
CA PHE A 186 -13.96 -0.05 14.26
C PHE A 186 -13.58 1.23 13.52
N ASN A 187 -13.13 2.25 14.24
CA ASN A 187 -12.61 3.48 13.65
C ASN A 187 -11.09 3.55 13.91
N PRO A 188 -10.24 3.38 12.88
CA PRO A 188 -8.79 3.40 13.07
C PRO A 188 -8.23 4.81 13.37
N PHE A 189 -9.04 5.86 13.23
CA PHE A 189 -8.67 7.24 13.54
C PHE A 189 -9.10 7.69 14.93
N ASP A 190 -9.83 6.85 15.68
CA ASP A 190 -10.11 7.12 17.09
C ASP A 190 -8.77 7.12 17.87
N PRO A 191 -8.43 8.19 18.62
CA PRO A 191 -7.22 8.23 19.42
C PRO A 191 -7.11 7.10 20.46
N GLN A 192 -8.22 6.48 20.84
CA GLN A 192 -8.27 5.34 21.75
C GLN A 192 -8.27 3.98 21.01
N PHE A 193 -8.22 3.98 19.68
CA PHE A 193 -8.24 2.75 18.90
C PHE A 193 -7.02 1.87 19.20
N ASN A 194 -7.31 0.60 19.53
CA ASN A 194 -6.30 -0.43 19.77
C ASN A 194 -6.63 -1.69 18.97
N VAL A 195 -5.74 -2.07 18.06
CA VAL A 195 -5.92 -3.27 17.22
C VAL A 195 -6.02 -4.56 18.03
N PHE A 196 -5.35 -4.65 19.20
CA PHE A 196 -5.41 -5.83 20.05
C PHE A 196 -6.77 -5.97 20.74
N GLU A 197 -7.41 -4.85 21.09
CA GLU A 197 -8.77 -4.87 21.63
C GLU A 197 -9.78 -5.31 20.57
N LEU A 198 -9.61 -4.85 19.32
CA LEU A 198 -10.42 -5.31 18.20
C LEU A 198 -10.26 -6.82 17.96
N ILE A 199 -9.02 -7.33 17.97
CA ILE A 199 -8.75 -8.78 17.89
C ILE A 199 -9.45 -9.51 19.04
N GLY A 200 -9.33 -9.00 20.27
CA GLY A 200 -10.00 -9.59 21.44
C GLY A 200 -11.52 -9.64 21.28
N LYS A 201 -12.12 -8.56 20.76
CA LYS A 201 -13.56 -8.48 20.48
C LYS A 201 -14.02 -9.50 19.45
N ILE A 202 -13.29 -9.65 18.35
CA ILE A 202 -13.58 -10.65 17.31
C ILE A 202 -13.43 -12.07 17.88
N HIS A 203 -12.35 -12.34 18.60
CA HIS A 203 -12.10 -13.64 19.23
C HIS A 203 -13.22 -14.01 20.22
N PHE A 204 -13.68 -13.05 21.03
CA PHE A 204 -14.80 -13.26 21.94
C PHE A 204 -16.08 -13.63 21.17
N ALA A 205 -16.43 -12.89 20.12
CA ALA A 205 -17.59 -13.18 19.29
C ALA A 205 -17.51 -14.59 18.66
N ILE A 206 -16.36 -14.98 18.12
CA ILE A 206 -16.11 -16.33 17.60
C ILE A 206 -16.36 -17.39 18.69
N THR A 207 -15.80 -17.18 19.87
CA THR A 207 -15.94 -18.12 21.00
C THR A 207 -17.39 -18.29 21.44
N GLU A 208 -18.17 -17.21 21.48
CA GLU A 208 -19.60 -17.28 21.80
C GLU A 208 -20.38 -18.07 20.74
N LYS A 209 -20.10 -17.86 19.44
CA LYS A 209 -20.74 -18.66 18.36
C LYS A 209 -20.42 -20.14 18.47
N LEU A 210 -19.19 -20.49 18.87
CA LEU A 210 -18.78 -21.88 19.07
C LEU A 210 -19.51 -22.56 20.24
N LYS A 211 -19.83 -21.83 21.32
CA LYS A 211 -20.62 -22.37 22.45
C LYS A 211 -22.08 -22.65 22.10
N THR A 212 -22.61 -21.96 21.09
CA THR A 212 -24.00 -22.09 20.64
C THR A 212 -24.22 -23.11 19.53
N LYS A 213 -23.14 -23.75 19.03
CA LYS A 213 -23.21 -24.89 18.11
C LYS A 213 -23.41 -26.19 18.86
#